data_AF-A0A0A9G462-F1
#
_entry.id   AF-A0A0A9G462-F1
#
_cell.length_a   1.000
_cell.length_b   1.000
_cell.length_c   1.000
_cell.angle_alpha   90.00
_cell.angle_beta   90.00
_cell.angle_gamma   90.00
#
_symmetry.space_group_name_H-M   'P 1'
#
loop_
_entity.id
_entity.type
_entity.pdbx_description
1 polymer ?
#
loop_
_entity_poly.entity_id
_entity_poly.type
_entity_poly.pdbx_seq_one_letter_code
_entity_poly.pdbx_strand_id
1 'polypeptide(L)'
;MLVDPDLQNNYEETEVENLIQVALLCTQGSPLDRPKMSEVVRMLEGDGLAERWDEWQKVEVVRQEAELAPLRNDWIVDSTYNLRAVELSGPR
;
A
#
# COMPACT_ATOMS: atom_id res chain seq x y z
N MET A 1 17.12 -9.36 1.23
CA MET A 1 16.87 -9.22 2.68
C MET A 1 15.99 -8.00 2.85
N LEU A 2 14.84 -8.12 3.53
CA LEU A 2 13.89 -7.01 3.69
C LEU A 2 14.27 -6.10 4.88
N VAL A 3 15.10 -6.62 5.79
CA VAL A 3 15.62 -5.93 6.97
C VAL A 3 16.97 -5.31 6.66
N ASP A 4 17.28 -4.17 7.27
CA ASP A 4 18.56 -3.49 7.13
C ASP A 4 19.72 -4.39 7.64
N PRO A 5 20.77 -4.65 6.83
CA PRO A 5 21.96 -5.38 7.27
C PRO A 5 22.65 -4.77 8.50
N ASP A 6 22.55 -3.45 8.69
CA ASP A 6 23.16 -2.74 9.82
C ASP A 6 22.51 -3.10 11.16
N LEU A 7 21.31 -3.71 11.16
CA LEU A 7 20.69 -4.27 12.36
C LEU A 7 21.40 -5.55 12.86
N GLN A 8 22.31 -6.15 12.08
CA GLN A 8 23.16 -7.28 12.51
C GLN A 8 22.38 -8.46 13.14
N ASN A 9 21.19 -8.78 12.62
CA ASN A 9 20.27 -9.77 13.19
C ASN A 9 19.83 -9.49 14.64
N ASN A 10 19.99 -8.26 15.11
CA ASN A 10 19.52 -7.79 16.41
C ASN A 10 18.08 -7.26 16.29
N TYR A 11 17.18 -8.13 15.86
CA TYR A 11 15.75 -7.86 15.77
C TYR A 11 14.96 -9.14 16.02
N GLU A 12 13.71 -8.99 16.41
CA GLU A 12 12.77 -10.09 16.52
C GLU A 12 11.98 -10.20 15.21
N GLU A 13 11.92 -11.41 14.65
CA GLU A 13 11.38 -11.64 13.30
C GLU A 13 9.87 -11.38 13.22
N THR A 14 9.13 -11.74 14.26
CA THR A 14 7.68 -11.49 14.39
C THR A 14 7.34 -10.00 14.45
N GLU A 15 8.12 -9.19 15.18
CA GLU A 15 7.98 -7.74 15.28
C GLU A 15 8.23 -7.08 13.93
N VAL A 16 9.26 -7.54 13.22
CA VAL A 16 9.54 -7.10 11.85
C VAL A 16 8.37 -7.45 10.93
N GLU A 17 7.88 -8.69 10.98
CA GLU A 17 6.73 -9.12 10.18
C GLU A 17 5.50 -8.26 10.46
N ASN A 18 5.14 -8.09 11.73
CA ASN A 18 4.02 -7.24 12.16
C ASN A 18 4.18 -5.79 11.66
N LEU A 19 5.40 -5.24 11.73
CA LEU A 19 5.69 -3.89 11.25
C LEU A 19 5.47 -3.77 9.74
N ILE A 20 5.89 -4.77 8.98
CA ILE A 20 5.69 -4.84 7.52
C ILE A 20 4.19 -4.90 7.21
N GLN A 21 3.43 -5.73 7.92
CA GLN A 21 1.98 -5.85 7.76
C GLN A 21 1.28 -4.50 8.02
N VAL A 22 1.61 -3.84 9.13
CA VAL A 22 1.10 -2.50 9.47
C VAL A 22 1.47 -1.48 8.39
N ALA A 23 2.71 -1.48 7.90
CA ALA A 23 3.17 -0.58 6.85
C ALA A 23 2.38 -0.77 5.54
N LEU A 24 2.10 -2.02 5.16
CA LEU A 24 1.30 -2.34 3.98
C LEU A 24 -0.14 -1.85 4.13
N LEU A 25 -0.76 -2.03 5.30
CA LEU A 25 -2.09 -1.48 5.58
C LEU A 25 -2.12 0.06 5.53
N CYS A 26 -1.07 0.73 6.02
CA CYS A 26 -0.97 2.19 6.03
C CYS A 26 -0.73 2.81 4.64
N THR A 27 -0.14 2.05 3.71
CA THR A 27 0.27 2.54 2.38
C THR A 27 -0.69 2.15 1.26
N GLN A 28 -1.90 1.70 1.60
CA GLN A 28 -2.94 1.37 0.63
C GLN A 28 -3.27 2.54 -0.31
N GLY A 29 -3.51 2.23 -1.58
CA GLY A 29 -3.72 3.23 -2.63
C GLY A 29 -4.92 4.14 -2.37
N SER A 30 -6.01 3.57 -1.84
CA SER A 30 -7.19 4.31 -1.41
C SER A 30 -7.00 4.86 0.01
N PRO A 31 -7.19 6.17 0.24
CA PRO A 31 -7.11 6.76 1.57
C PRO A 31 -8.16 6.24 2.56
N LEU A 32 -9.28 5.70 2.07
CA LEU A 32 -10.38 5.21 2.91
C LEU A 32 -10.07 3.86 3.56
N ASP A 33 -9.18 3.08 2.95
CA ASP A 33 -8.85 1.74 3.44
C ASP A 33 -7.70 1.78 4.47
N ARG A 34 -6.94 2.89 4.48
CA ARG A 34 -5.86 3.12 5.44
C ARG A 34 -6.40 3.20 6.87
N PRO A 35 -5.77 2.50 7.83
CA PRO A 35 -6.18 2.56 9.23
C PRO A 35 -5.98 3.96 9.82
N LYS A 36 -6.81 4.29 10.82
CA LYS A 36 -6.58 5.49 11.64
C LYS A 36 -5.34 5.29 12.49
N MET A 37 -4.64 6.38 12.84
CA MET A 37 -3.47 6.30 13.72
C MET A 37 -3.76 5.63 15.08
N SER A 38 -4.97 5.79 15.62
CA SER A 38 -5.38 5.08 16.84
C SER A 38 -5.46 3.56 16.67
N GLU A 39 -5.84 3.09 15.48
CA GLU A 39 -5.89 1.66 15.15
C GLU A 39 -4.47 1.14 14.93
N VAL A 40 -3.61 1.93 14.28
CA VAL A 40 -2.18 1.62 14.13
C VAL A 40 -1.50 1.41 15.48
N VAL A 41 -1.74 2.31 16.44
CA VAL A 41 -1.18 2.15 17.80
C VAL A 41 -1.68 0.85 18.45
N ARG A 42 -2.97 0.55 18.37
CA ARG A 42 -3.52 -0.72 18.91
C ARG A 42 -2.89 -1.96 18.27
N MET A 43 -2.71 -1.95 16.94
CA MET A 43 -2.04 -3.04 16.24
C MET A 43 -0.60 -3.23 16.72
N LEU A 44 0.14 -2.14 16.92
CA LEU A 44 1.52 -2.17 17.44
C LEU A 44 1.59 -2.58 18.92
N GLU A 45 0.54 -2.36 19.70
CA GLU A 45 0.39 -2.86 21.08
C GLU A 45 -0.02 -4.35 21.12
N GLY A 46 -0.25 -4.98 19.97
CA GLY A 46 -0.58 -6.41 19.83
C GLY A 46 -2.06 -6.74 19.70
N ASP A 47 -2.92 -5.75 19.44
CA ASP A 47 -4.38 -5.91 19.36
C ASP A 47 -4.91 -5.66 17.93
N GLY A 48 -5.64 -6.64 17.38
CA GLY A 48 -6.43 -6.47 16.15
C GLY A 48 -5.68 -6.56 14.81
N LEU A 49 -4.36 -6.79 14.82
CA LEU A 49 -3.56 -6.86 13.59
C LEU A 49 -3.89 -8.12 12.77
N ALA A 50 -3.97 -9.29 13.41
CA ALA A 50 -4.18 -10.57 12.73
C ALA A 50 -5.54 -10.62 12.01
N GLU A 51 -6.61 -10.16 12.68
CA GLU A 51 -7.95 -10.14 12.11
C GLU A 51 -8.02 -9.20 10.90
N ARG A 52 -7.44 -7.99 11.03
CA ARG A 52 -7.41 -7.01 9.95
C ARG A 52 -6.57 -7.47 8.77
N TRP A 53 -5.46 -8.17 9.04
CA TRP A 53 -4.59 -8.72 8.01
C TRP A 53 -5.29 -9.82 7.19
N ASP A 54 -6.03 -10.71 7.86
CA ASP A 54 -6.84 -11.75 7.21
C ASP A 54 -7.94 -11.17 6.31
N GLU A 55 -8.56 -10.05 6.72
CA GLU A 55 -9.52 -9.32 5.89
C GLU A 55 -8.85 -8.71 4.66
N TRP A 56 -7.70 -8.07 4.84
CA TRP A 56 -6.97 -7.45 3.74
C TRP A 56 -6.50 -8.47 2.70
N GLN A 57 -5.98 -9.63 3.13
CA GLN A 57 -5.54 -10.68 2.19
C GLN A 57 -6.68 -11.17 1.29
N LYS A 58 -7.89 -11.31 1.81
CA LYS A 58 -9.07 -11.71 1.02
C LYS A 58 -9.40 -10.67 -0.06
N VAL A 59 -9.30 -9.39 0.27
CA VAL A 59 -9.60 -8.29 -0.65
C VAL A 59 -8.52 -8.15 -1.72
N GLU A 60 -7.24 -8.25 -1.35
CA GLU A 60 -6.13 -8.11 -2.30
C GLU A 60 -6.07 -9.25 -3.32
N VAL A 61 -6.35 -10.49 -2.91
CA VAL A 61 -6.43 -11.64 -3.82
C VAL A 61 -7.53 -11.42 -4.87
N VAL A 62 -8.70 -10.93 -4.46
CA VAL A 62 -9.80 -10.59 -5.37
C VAL A 62 -9.41 -9.45 -6.33
N ARG A 63 -8.66 -8.46 -5.85
CA ARG A 63 -8.18 -7.35 -6.70
C ARG A 63 -7.19 -7.82 -7.76
N GLN A 64 -6.24 -8.68 -7.40
CA GLN A 64 -5.28 -9.26 -8.34
C GLN A 64 -5.97 -10.14 -9.39
N GLU A 65 -6.99 -10.91 -9.00
CA GLU A 65 -7.81 -11.67 -9.95
C GLU A 65 -8.56 -10.76 -10.93
N ALA A 66 -9.07 -9.62 -10.47
CA ALA A 66 -9.75 -8.64 -11.32
C ALA A 66 -8.79 -7.92 -12.29
N GLU A 67 -7.55 -7.64 -11.89
CA GLU A 67 -6.54 -7.01 -12.75
C GLU A 67 -5.94 -7.98 -13.80
N LEU A 68 -5.97 -9.30 -13.54
CA LEU A 68 -5.55 -10.33 -14.49
C LEU A 68 -6.64 -10.76 -15.48
N ALA A 69 -7.88 -10.27 -15.32
CA ALA A 69 -8.93 -10.45 -16.32
C ALA A 69 -8.53 -9.73 -17.63
N PRO A 70 -8.74 -10.33 -18.82
CA PRO A 70 -8.26 -9.74 -20.07
C PRO A 70 -8.90 -8.36 -20.29
N LEU A 71 -8.07 -7.33 -20.18
CA LEU A 71 -8.38 -5.94 -20.48
C LEU A 71 -8.96 -5.83 -21.89
N ARG A 72 -10.29 -5.76 -21.98
CA ARG A 72 -10.97 -5.20 -23.14
C ARG A 72 -10.67 -3.69 -23.11
N ASN A 73 -9.68 -3.28 -23.90
CA ASN A 73 -9.17 -1.91 -23.93
C ASN A 73 -10.25 -0.90 -24.38
N ASP A 74 -10.99 -0.32 -23.42
CA ASP A 74 -11.83 0.88 -23.61
C ASP A 74 -11.04 2.19 -23.36
N TRP A 75 -9.82 2.09 -22.83
CA TRP A 75 -9.00 3.24 -22.41
C TRP A 75 -8.37 4.04 -23.56
N ILE A 76 -8.55 3.63 -24.81
CA ILE A 76 -8.01 4.37 -25.99
C ILE A 76 -8.91 5.57 -26.37
N VAL A 77 -10.12 5.69 -25.83
CA VAL A 77 -11.08 6.74 -26.26
C VAL A 77 -10.96 8.08 -25.52
N ASP A 78 -10.30 8.14 -24.36
CA ASP A 78 -10.25 9.37 -23.54
C ASP A 78 -8.88 10.10 -23.53
N SER A 79 -7.83 9.53 -24.15
CA SER A 79 -6.46 10.06 -24.08
C SER A 79 -6.18 11.32 -24.92
N THR A 80 -7.18 12.14 -25.27
CA THR A 80 -6.96 13.39 -26.05
C THR A 80 -7.23 14.67 -25.27
N TYR A 81 -7.54 14.59 -23.97
CA TYR A 81 -7.81 15.79 -23.17
C TYR A 81 -6.93 15.79 -21.92
N ASN A 82 -5.95 16.69 -21.90
CA ASN A 82 -5.22 17.17 -20.71
C ASN A 82 -3.98 16.41 -20.25
N LEU A 83 -2.85 16.64 -20.92
CA LEU A 83 -1.57 16.91 -20.23
C LEU A 83 -0.61 17.68 -21.16
N ARG A 84 -0.67 19.02 -21.10
CA ARG A 84 0.55 19.81 -21.28
C ARG A 84 0.82 20.55 -19.98
N ALA A 85 1.89 20.13 -19.31
CA ALA A 85 2.44 20.80 -18.16
C ALA A 85 2.81 22.23 -18.52
N VAL A 86 2.49 23.15 -17.62
CA VAL A 86 2.87 24.56 -17.65
C VAL A 86 4.40 24.65 -17.69
N GLU A 87 4.94 25.30 -18.72
CA GLU A 87 6.39 25.57 -18.85
C GLU A 87 6.77 26.68 -17.84
N LEU A 88 7.24 26.30 -16.66
CA LEU A 88 7.88 27.24 -15.73
C LEU A 88 9.35 27.43 -16.11
N SER A 89 9.62 28.39 -17.01
CA SER A 89 10.95 28.99 -17.18
C SER A 89 10.87 30.22 -18.11
N GLY A 90 10.45 31.37 -17.57
CA GLY A 90 10.70 32.67 -18.21
C GLY A 90 12.03 33.26 -17.72
N PRO A 91 12.77 34.03 -18.55
CA PRO A 91 14.05 34.62 -18.16
C PRO A 91 13.87 35.77 -17.15
N ARG A 92 14.93 35.98 -16.35
CA ARG A 92 15.06 37.03 -15.33
C ARG A 92 15.04 38.44 -15.91
#